data_AF-A0A670XW95-F1
#
_entry.id   AF-A0A670XW95-F1
#
_cell.length_a   1.000
_cell.length_b   1.000
_cell.length_c   1.000
_cell.angle_alpha   90.00
_cell.angle_beta   90.00
_cell.angle_gamma   90.00
#
_symmetry.space_group_name_H-M   'P 1'
#
loop_
_entity.id
_entity.type
_entity.pdbx_description
1 polymer ?
#
loop_
_entity_poly.entity_id
_entity_poly.type
_entity_poly.pdbx_seq_one_letter_code
_entity_poly.pdbx_strand_id
1 'polypeptide(L)'
;VSGGRGSPSPPPLPSFCFHATPGSLGSGSGGGGGVYPAGPSGGGGGSGSGKNKSKKCVDKHSEEYKIRRERNNIAVRKSRDKAKMRNLETQHKVLELTAENERLQKKVEQLSRELSTLRNLFKQLPEPLLASSGHC
;
A
#
# COMPACT_ATOMS: atom_id res chain seq x y z
N VAL A 1 -39.13 -44.44 -11.06
CA VAL A 1 -37.78 -43.93 -11.41
C VAL A 1 -37.84 -42.42 -11.60
N SER A 2 -37.49 -41.64 -10.57
CA SER A 2 -37.31 -40.19 -10.71
C SER A 2 -36.34 -39.72 -9.61
N GLY A 3 -35.04 -39.82 -9.91
CA GLY A 3 -33.98 -39.36 -9.03
C GLY A 3 -33.79 -37.85 -9.17
N GLY A 4 -34.18 -37.08 -8.16
CA GLY A 4 -33.81 -35.68 -8.03
C GLY A 4 -32.41 -35.58 -7.42
N ARG A 5 -31.41 -35.28 -8.24
CA ARG A 5 -30.06 -34.95 -7.76
C ARG A 5 -30.08 -33.51 -7.24
N GLY A 6 -30.18 -33.34 -5.93
CA GLY A 6 -29.98 -32.05 -5.28
C GLY A 6 -28.52 -31.62 -5.38
N SER A 7 -28.27 -30.45 -5.95
CA SER A 7 -26.95 -29.83 -6.02
C SER A 7 -26.43 -29.49 -4.61
N PRO A 8 -25.16 -29.77 -4.26
CA PRO A 8 -24.63 -29.41 -2.95
C PRO A 8 -24.43 -27.89 -2.84
N SER A 9 -24.89 -27.30 -1.73
CA SER A 9 -24.65 -25.89 -1.40
C SER A 9 -23.17 -25.65 -1.12
N PRO A 10 -22.58 -24.51 -1.53
CA PRO A 10 -21.17 -24.21 -1.25
C PRO A 10 -20.95 -23.91 0.24
N PRO A 11 -19.76 -24.23 0.79
CA PRO A 11 -19.44 -23.97 2.19
C PRO A 11 -19.34 -22.47 2.49
N PRO A 12 -19.67 -22.03 3.72
CA PRO A 12 -19.50 -20.63 4.12
C PRO A 12 -18.01 -20.27 4.18
N LEU A 13 -17.67 -19.08 3.68
CA LEU A 13 -16.33 -18.52 3.78
C LEU A 13 -15.95 -18.25 5.24
N PRO A 14 -14.65 -18.35 5.62
CA PRO A 14 -14.21 -18.08 6.98
C PRO A 14 -14.46 -16.62 7.34
N SER A 15 -15.21 -16.42 8.43
CA SER A 15 -15.47 -15.09 9.00
C SER A 15 -14.18 -14.59 9.66
N PHE A 16 -13.46 -13.68 8.99
CA PHE A 16 -12.36 -12.96 9.62
C PHE A 16 -12.95 -11.95 10.61
N CYS A 17 -13.18 -12.40 11.84
CA CYS A 17 -13.49 -11.53 12.97
C CYS A 17 -12.24 -10.70 13.31
N PHE A 18 -12.17 -9.47 12.78
CA PHE A 18 -11.24 -8.46 13.24
C PHE A 18 -11.62 -8.08 14.68
N HIS A 19 -10.89 -8.59 15.65
CA HIS A 19 -11.06 -8.19 17.04
C HIS A 19 -10.56 -6.76 17.20
N ALA A 20 -11.50 -5.80 17.30
CA ALA A 20 -11.19 -4.48 17.82
C ALA A 20 -10.96 -4.62 19.32
N THR A 21 -9.70 -4.48 19.76
CA THR A 21 -9.33 -4.41 21.17
C THR A 21 -9.87 -3.12 21.79
N PRO A 22 -10.63 -3.16 22.90
CA PRO A 22 -11.01 -1.96 23.63
C PRO A 22 -9.95 -1.63 24.69
N GLY A 23 -9.28 -0.48 24.55
CA GLY A 23 -8.45 0.13 25.59
C GLY A 23 -8.38 1.63 25.31
N SER A 24 -9.24 2.44 25.93
CA SER A 24 -9.05 3.07 27.25
C SER A 24 -8.08 4.25 27.22
N LEU A 25 -8.68 5.45 27.15
CA LEU A 25 -8.32 6.70 27.83
C LEU A 25 -6.83 7.10 27.89
N GLY A 26 -6.48 8.14 27.13
CA GLY A 26 -5.23 8.88 27.29
C GLY A 26 -5.39 10.31 26.77
N SER A 27 -5.68 11.24 27.69
CA SER A 27 -5.53 12.68 27.47
C SER A 27 -4.03 12.99 27.40
N GLY A 28 -3.57 13.56 26.28
CA GLY A 28 -2.18 13.91 26.06
C GLY A 28 -2.09 15.16 25.19
N SER A 29 -1.87 16.30 25.85
CA SER A 29 -1.53 17.58 25.24
C SER A 29 -0.02 17.63 24.96
N GLY A 30 0.38 18.21 23.84
CA GLY A 30 1.77 18.38 23.39
C GLY A 30 1.92 17.84 21.96
N GLY A 31 2.15 18.64 20.92
CA GLY A 31 3.05 19.78 20.82
C GLY A 31 4.18 19.39 19.86
N GLY A 32 3.98 19.59 18.55
CA GLY A 32 4.96 19.24 17.52
C GLY A 32 4.63 19.95 16.21
N GLY A 33 5.30 21.08 15.98
CA GLY A 33 5.08 21.97 14.85
C GLY A 33 5.49 21.39 13.50
N GLY A 34 4.65 21.64 12.50
CA GLY A 34 4.99 21.55 11.09
C GLY A 34 4.44 22.79 10.40
N VAL A 35 5.33 23.74 10.12
CA VAL A 35 5.04 24.98 9.39
C VAL A 35 4.92 24.64 7.91
N TYR A 36 3.77 24.90 7.30
CA TYR A 36 3.64 25.02 5.85
C TYR A 36 2.80 26.27 5.50
N PRO A 37 3.16 26.97 4.41
CA PRO A 37 2.97 28.41 4.30
C PRO A 37 1.56 28.81 3.87
N ALA A 38 1.14 29.98 4.33
CA ALA A 38 0.01 30.72 3.78
C ALA A 38 0.35 31.18 2.34
N GLY A 39 -0.59 30.97 1.41
CA GLY A 39 -0.57 31.49 0.03
C GLY A 39 -1.98 31.51 -0.56
N PRO A 40 -2.29 32.42 -1.48
CA PRO A 40 -3.41 33.36 -1.31
C PRO A 40 -4.70 32.98 -2.05
N SER A 41 -5.76 33.69 -1.66
CA SER A 41 -7.05 33.85 -2.32
C SER A 41 -7.03 33.77 -3.85
N GLY A 42 -7.89 32.94 -4.42
CA GLY A 42 -8.10 32.85 -5.87
C GLY A 42 -9.36 32.06 -6.24
N GLY A 43 -10.49 32.77 -6.21
CA GLY A 43 -11.74 32.59 -6.97
C GLY A 43 -12.18 31.23 -7.52
N GLY A 44 -13.46 30.90 -7.29
CA GLY A 44 -14.31 30.40 -8.38
C GLY A 44 -15.21 29.19 -8.06
N GLY A 45 -16.48 29.48 -7.80
CA GLY A 45 -17.59 28.80 -8.49
C GLY A 45 -17.99 27.40 -8.02
N GLY A 46 -18.95 27.33 -7.11
CA GLY A 46 -19.69 26.11 -6.82
C GLY A 46 -20.81 26.36 -5.83
N SER A 47 -21.86 27.06 -6.29
CA SER A 47 -23.10 27.27 -5.55
C SER A 47 -23.66 25.94 -5.03
N GLY A 48 -23.79 25.83 -3.71
CA GLY A 48 -24.35 24.66 -3.04
C GLY A 48 -24.49 24.93 -1.55
N SER A 49 -25.45 25.80 -1.22
CA SER A 49 -25.85 26.30 0.09
C SER A 49 -25.43 25.47 1.30
N GLY A 50 -24.73 26.14 2.22
CA GLY A 50 -24.36 25.60 3.52
C GLY A 50 -25.53 25.34 4.47
N LYS A 51 -25.17 24.73 5.60
CA LYS A 51 -25.89 24.70 6.89
C LYS A 51 -27.31 24.13 6.88
N ASN A 52 -27.43 22.81 7.05
CA ASN A 52 -28.12 22.23 8.22
C ASN A 52 -28.05 20.71 8.19
N LYS A 53 -27.35 20.14 9.18
CA LYS A 53 -27.40 18.71 9.54
C LYS A 53 -28.69 18.45 10.34
N SER A 54 -29.84 18.61 9.69
CA SER A 54 -31.08 18.01 10.13
C SER A 54 -31.46 16.96 9.07
N LYS A 55 -31.92 15.79 9.52
CA LYS A 55 -32.28 14.64 8.68
C LYS A 55 -33.39 15.06 7.69
N LYS A 56 -33.04 15.69 6.57
CA LYS A 56 -33.97 15.98 5.48
C LYS A 56 -34.43 14.65 4.93
N CYS A 57 -35.70 14.32 5.14
CA CYS A 57 -36.39 13.32 4.36
C CYS A 57 -36.25 13.76 2.90
N VAL A 58 -35.35 13.11 2.17
CA VAL A 58 -35.13 13.41 0.76
C VAL A 58 -36.20 12.64 -0.01
N ASP A 59 -37.03 13.36 -0.74
CA ASP A 59 -37.93 12.74 -1.71
C ASP A 59 -37.11 11.95 -2.74
N LYS A 60 -37.36 10.64 -2.78
CA LYS A 60 -36.62 9.68 -3.61
C LYS A 60 -37.01 9.76 -5.09
N HIS A 61 -38.12 10.41 -5.41
CA HIS A 61 -38.63 10.48 -6.78
C HIS A 61 -38.25 11.79 -7.49
N SER A 62 -37.76 12.79 -6.74
CA SER A 62 -37.24 14.05 -7.26
C SER A 62 -36.06 13.86 -8.23
N GLU A 63 -36.05 14.64 -9.31
CA GLU A 63 -34.95 14.66 -10.30
C GLU A 63 -33.60 15.03 -9.67
N GLU A 64 -33.54 16.00 -8.75
CA GLU A 64 -32.34 16.32 -7.96
C GLU A 64 -31.78 15.10 -7.20
N TYR A 65 -32.65 14.22 -6.69
CA TYR A 65 -32.18 12.99 -6.03
C TYR A 65 -31.56 12.03 -7.05
N LYS A 66 -32.24 11.79 -8.18
CA LYS A 66 -31.74 10.90 -9.25
C LYS A 66 -30.37 11.35 -9.77
N ILE A 67 -30.21 12.65 -10.06
CA ILE A 67 -28.94 13.22 -10.53
C ILE A 67 -27.83 13.02 -9.49
N ARG A 68 -28.11 13.29 -8.20
CA ARG A 68 -27.12 13.07 -7.13
C ARG A 68 -26.75 11.60 -6.97
N ARG A 69 -27.72 10.70 -7.07
CA ARG A 69 -27.48 9.25 -7.01
C ARG A 69 -26.64 8.78 -8.18
N GLU A 70 -26.92 9.26 -9.40
CA GLU A 70 -26.14 8.85 -10.56
C GLU A 70 -24.69 9.34 -10.47
N ARG A 71 -24.48 10.60 -10.06
CA ARG A 71 -23.13 11.12 -9.77
C ARG A 71 -22.40 10.27 -8.72
N ASN A 72 -23.09 9.90 -7.64
CA ASN A 72 -22.50 9.06 -6.61
C ASN A 72 -22.20 7.63 -7.12
N ASN A 73 -23.08 7.04 -7.92
CA ASN A 73 -22.84 5.73 -8.53
C ASN A 73 -21.59 5.75 -9.41
N ILE A 74 -21.41 6.79 -10.23
CA ILE A 74 -20.19 7.00 -11.03
C ILE A 74 -18.97 7.12 -10.12
N ALA A 75 -19.03 7.96 -9.07
CA ALA A 75 -17.92 8.15 -8.15
C ALA A 75 -17.53 6.85 -7.42
N VAL A 76 -18.51 6.04 -7.02
CA VAL A 76 -18.29 4.74 -6.37
C VAL A 76 -17.61 3.77 -7.34
N ARG A 77 -18.10 3.66 -8.59
CA ARG A 77 -17.45 2.82 -9.62
C ARG A 77 -15.99 3.24 -9.81
N LYS A 78 -15.75 4.54 -10.04
CA LYS A 78 -14.41 5.11 -10.20
C LYS A 78 -13.49 4.83 -8.99
N SER A 79 -14.02 4.99 -7.77
CA SER A 79 -13.25 4.72 -6.55
C SER A 79 -12.86 3.24 -6.43
N ARG A 80 -13.80 2.34 -6.73
CA ARG A 80 -13.56 0.89 -6.73
C ARG A 80 -12.53 0.49 -7.77
N ASP A 81 -12.63 1.00 -8.99
CA ASP A 81 -11.68 0.67 -10.05
C ASP A 81 -10.29 1.21 -9.72
N LYS A 82 -10.19 2.43 -9.16
CA LYS A 82 -8.92 2.95 -8.66
C LYS A 82 -8.34 2.07 -7.54
N ALA A 83 -9.16 1.53 -6.64
CA ALA A 83 -8.69 0.63 -5.59
C ALA A 83 -8.20 -0.71 -6.15
N LYS A 84 -8.91 -1.27 -7.13
CA LYS A 84 -8.48 -2.47 -7.86
C LYS A 84 -7.14 -2.25 -8.56
N MET A 85 -6.99 -1.14 -9.27
CA MET A 85 -5.73 -0.79 -9.95
C MET A 85 -4.57 -0.67 -8.96
N ARG A 86 -4.76 0.02 -7.82
CA ARG A 86 -3.72 0.09 -6.78
C ARG A 86 -3.31 -1.29 -6.27
N ASN A 87 -4.27 -2.21 -6.09
CA ASN A 87 -3.96 -3.57 -5.65
C ASN A 87 -3.15 -4.33 -6.72
N LEU A 88 -3.51 -4.20 -8.00
CA LEU A 88 -2.77 -4.82 -9.11
C LEU A 88 -1.35 -4.24 -9.23
N GLU A 89 -1.21 -2.92 -9.15
CA GLU A 89 0.09 -2.24 -9.13
C GLU A 89 0.95 -2.71 -7.95
N THR A 90 0.35 -2.90 -6.77
CA THR A 90 1.06 -3.43 -5.60
C THR A 90 1.54 -4.86 -5.83
N GLN A 91 0.69 -5.73 -6.39
CA GLN A 91 1.08 -7.10 -6.74
C GLN A 91 2.22 -7.12 -7.75
N HIS A 92 2.14 -6.28 -8.80
CA HIS A 92 3.21 -6.14 -9.78
C HIS A 92 4.50 -5.66 -9.11
N LYS A 93 4.41 -4.68 -8.20
CA LYS A 93 5.58 -4.15 -7.51
C LYS A 93 6.28 -5.18 -6.64
N VAL A 94 5.52 -6.07 -6.00
CA VAL A 94 6.09 -7.20 -5.25
C VAL A 94 6.91 -8.09 -6.19
N LEU A 95 6.38 -8.45 -7.37
CA LEU A 95 7.12 -9.28 -8.34
C LEU A 95 8.40 -8.60 -8.82
N GLU A 96 8.34 -7.32 -9.17
CA GLU A 96 9.53 -6.54 -9.55
C GLU A 96 10.59 -6.53 -8.44
N LEU A 97 10.17 -6.26 -7.20
CA LEU A 97 11.09 -6.18 -6.07
C LEU A 97 11.67 -7.55 -5.71
N THR A 98 10.90 -8.63 -5.85
CA THR A 98 11.41 -10.00 -5.66
C THR A 98 12.49 -10.34 -6.68
N ALA A 99 12.24 -10.07 -7.97
CA ALA A 99 13.23 -10.33 -9.02
C ALA A 99 14.51 -9.50 -8.82
N GLU A 100 14.37 -8.23 -8.46
CA GLU A 100 15.51 -7.35 -8.18
C GLU A 100 16.28 -7.81 -6.92
N ASN A 101 15.58 -8.27 -5.88
CA ASN A 101 16.21 -8.79 -4.68
C ASN A 101 17.04 -10.04 -5.00
N GLU A 102 16.51 -10.99 -5.77
CA GLU A 102 17.26 -12.18 -6.21
C GLU A 102 18.51 -11.80 -7.03
N ARG A 103 18.38 -10.81 -7.93
CA ARG A 103 19.51 -10.30 -8.72
C ARG A 103 20.60 -9.72 -7.81
N LEU A 104 20.21 -8.92 -6.82
CA LEU A 104 21.13 -8.34 -5.84
C LEU A 104 21.79 -9.41 -4.97
N GLN A 105 21.03 -10.39 -4.49
CA GLN A 105 21.57 -11.52 -3.72
C GLN A 105 22.64 -12.28 -4.51
N LYS A 106 22.38 -12.59 -5.79
CA LYS A 106 23.39 -13.22 -6.67
C LYS A 106 24.64 -12.37 -6.81
N LYS A 107 24.50 -11.05 -6.92
CA LYS A 107 25.65 -10.14 -7.02
C LYS A 107 26.46 -10.10 -5.73
N VAL A 108 25.80 -10.07 -4.57
CA VAL A 108 26.44 -10.15 -3.25
C VAL A 108 27.20 -11.47 -3.10
N GLU A 109 26.57 -12.60 -3.47
CA GLU A 109 27.19 -13.92 -3.40
C GLU A 109 28.41 -14.02 -4.33
N GLN A 110 28.31 -13.49 -5.56
CA GLN A 110 29.44 -13.44 -6.49
C GLN A 110 30.63 -12.66 -5.90
N LEU A 111 30.39 -11.42 -5.46
CA LEU A 111 31.45 -10.58 -4.90
C LEU A 111 32.05 -11.19 -3.63
N SER A 112 31.21 -11.83 -2.81
CA SER A 112 31.67 -12.53 -1.60
C SER A 112 32.60 -13.70 -1.93
N ARG A 113 32.28 -14.48 -2.99
CA ARG A 113 33.15 -15.54 -3.50
C ARG A 113 34.47 -14.98 -4.04
N GLU A 114 34.43 -13.93 -4.85
CA GLU A 114 35.62 -13.27 -5.40
C GLU A 114 36.56 -12.77 -4.28
N LEU A 115 36.00 -12.12 -3.25
CA LEU A 115 36.77 -11.66 -2.09
C LEU A 115 37.33 -12.82 -1.27
N SER A 116 36.58 -13.91 -1.10
CA SER A 116 37.06 -15.10 -0.40
C SER A 116 38.24 -15.73 -1.13
N THR A 117 38.14 -15.90 -2.45
CA THR A 117 39.23 -16.40 -3.29
C THR A 117 40.46 -15.50 -3.16
N LEU A 118 40.31 -14.18 -3.28
CA LEU A 118 41.43 -13.26 -3.17
C LEU A 118 42.11 -13.33 -1.80
N ARG A 119 41.31 -13.33 -0.71
CA ARG A 119 41.84 -13.49 0.65
C ARG A 119 42.58 -14.81 0.83
N ASN A 120 42.07 -15.90 0.27
CA ASN A 120 42.72 -17.21 0.35
C ASN A 120 44.06 -17.23 -0.42
N LEU A 121 44.14 -16.57 -1.58
CA LEU A 121 45.39 -16.41 -2.32
C LEU A 121 46.43 -15.63 -1.50
N PHE A 122 46.03 -14.49 -0.91
CA PHE A 122 46.94 -13.69 -0.06
C PHE A 122 47.46 -14.47 1.15
N LYS A 123 46.65 -15.36 1.75
CA LYS A 123 47.08 -16.22 2.85
C LYS A 123 48.09 -17.30 2.45
N GLN A 124 48.14 -17.66 1.18
CA GLN A 124 49.07 -18.67 0.65
C GLN A 124 50.41 -18.07 0.20
N LEU A 125 50.52 -16.74 0.12
CA LEU A 125 51.75 -16.07 -0.28
C LEU A 125 52.78 -16.09 0.89
N PRO A 126 54.06 -16.39 0.62
CA PRO A 126 55.13 -16.31 1.63
C PRO A 126 55.28 -14.88 2.18
N GLU A 127 55.47 -14.75 3.50
CA GLU A 127 55.63 -13.46 4.20
C GLU A 127 56.65 -12.46 3.60
N PRO A 128 57.78 -12.87 2.98
CA PRO A 128 58.77 -11.92 2.45
C PRO A 128 58.22 -10.98 1.35
N LEU A 129 57.16 -11.37 0.64
CA LEU A 129 56.60 -10.59 -0.47
C LEU A 129 55.56 -9.55 -0.02
N LEU A 130 54.96 -9.71 1.15
CA LEU A 130 53.94 -8.79 1.67
C LEU A 130 54.58 -7.55 2.33
N ALA A 131 55.77 -7.70 2.91
CA ALA A 131 56.48 -6.62 3.61
C ALA A 131 56.94 -5.46 2.70
N SER A 132 57.03 -5.66 1.38
CA SER A 132 57.51 -4.64 0.43
C SER A 132 56.45 -3.61 0.00
N SER A 133 55.17 -3.81 0.33
CA SER A 133 54.05 -3.00 -0.22
C SER A 133 53.32 -2.14 0.81
N GLY A 134 53.80 -2.08 2.06
CA GLY A 134 53.17 -1.35 3.16
C GLY A 134 53.71 0.07 3.46
N HIS A 135 54.40 0.72 2.52
CA HIS A 135 54.87 2.11 2.68
C HIS A 135 54.39 2.98 1.52
N CYS A 136 53.19 3.56 1.68
CA CYS A 136 52.78 4.85 1.11
C CYS A 136 51.52 5.36 1.81
#